data_AF-A0A6I5C5Y8-F1
#
_entry.id   AF-A0A6I5C5Y8-F1
#
_cell.length_a   1.000
_cell.length_b   1.000
_cell.length_c   1.000
_cell.angle_alpha   90.00
_cell.angle_beta   90.00
_cell.angle_gamma   90.00
#
_symmetry.space_group_name_H-M   'P 1'
#
loop_
_entity.id
_entity.type
_entity.pdbx_description
1 polymer ?
#
loop_
_entity_poly.entity_id
_entity_poly.type
_entity_poly.pdbx_seq_one_letter_code
_entity_poly.pdbx_strand_id
1 'polypeptide(L)'
;TELLRSVVASLASAERPDRLGVVLVDGRDGTGTGGPAEGLRVCTDVPHVTTHLTANDPVRMREFAQSLSAELKRRAELLGITDFAAWHGRRTGSGRVVAQRTA
;
A
#
# COMPACT_ATOMS: atom_id res chain seq x y z
N THR A 1 4.32 -12.22 10.30
CA THR A 1 3.80 -11.20 9.36
C THR A 1 2.56 -11.70 8.61
N GLU A 2 1.91 -12.79 9.04
CA GLU A 2 0.82 -13.43 8.28
C GLU A 2 -0.43 -12.56 8.13
N LEU A 3 -0.82 -11.82 9.17
CA LEU A 3 -1.94 -10.86 9.10
C LEU A 3 -1.69 -9.77 8.06
N LEU A 4 -0.51 -9.15 8.06
CA LEU A 4 -0.20 -8.09 7.09
C LEU A 4 -0.13 -8.66 5.66
N ARG A 5 0.42 -9.88 5.50
CA ARG A 5 0.41 -10.58 4.21
C ARG A 5 -1.01 -10.86 3.72
N SER A 6 -1.93 -11.30 4.60
CA SER A 6 -3.33 -11.54 4.23
C SER A 6 -4.06 -10.25 3.89
N VAL A 7 -3.77 -9.14 4.59
CA VAL A 7 -4.29 -7.81 4.24
C VAL A 7 -3.82 -7.36 2.86
N VAL A 8 -2.52 -7.50 2.54
CA VAL A 8 -1.99 -7.17 1.20
C VAL A 8 -2.68 -8.00 0.12
N ALA A 9 -2.82 -9.31 0.34
CA ALA A 9 -3.52 -10.19 -0.60
C ALA A 9 -4.99 -9.80 -0.77
N SER A 10 -5.70 -9.49 0.32
CA SER A 10 -7.10 -9.05 0.28
C SER A 10 -7.25 -7.75 -0.51
N LEU A 11 -6.41 -6.75 -0.26
CA LEU A 11 -6.45 -5.47 -0.98
C LEU A 11 -6.10 -5.64 -2.46
N ALA A 12 -5.07 -6.41 -2.78
CA ALA A 12 -4.66 -6.70 -4.14
C ALA A 12 -5.71 -7.49 -4.93
N SER A 13 -6.51 -8.33 -4.26
CA SER A 13 -7.62 -9.05 -4.88
C SER A 13 -8.83 -8.16 -5.18
N ALA A 14 -9.01 -7.08 -4.42
CA ALA A 14 -10.17 -6.19 -4.52
C ALA A 14 -9.94 -4.98 -5.44
N GLU A 15 -8.70 -4.57 -5.66
CA GLU A 15 -8.36 -3.39 -6.44
C GLU A 15 -7.34 -3.67 -7.54
N ARG A 16 -7.33 -2.84 -8.59
CA ARG A 16 -6.34 -2.94 -9.66
C ARG A 16 -5.05 -2.21 -9.30
N PRO A 17 -3.86 -2.65 -9.79
CA PRO A 17 -2.58 -2.02 -9.46
C PRO A 17 -2.45 -0.58 -9.95
N ASP A 18 -3.19 -0.19 -11.00
CA ASP A 18 -3.25 1.21 -11.46
C ASP A 18 -4.05 2.14 -10.52
N ARG A 19 -4.85 1.57 -9.61
CA ARG A 19 -5.72 2.30 -8.67
C ARG A 19 -5.23 2.25 -7.22
N LEU A 20 -4.45 1.23 -6.86
CA LEU A 20 -3.91 1.02 -5.53
C LEU A 20 -2.40 0.72 -5.61
N GLY A 21 -1.62 1.55 -4.92
CA GLY A 21 -0.21 1.28 -4.63
C GLY A 21 -0.02 0.88 -3.17
N VAL A 22 0.90 -0.04 -2.91
CA VAL A 22 1.26 -0.54 -1.58
C VAL A 22 2.76 -0.35 -1.35
N VAL A 23 3.10 0.26 -0.22
CA VAL A 23 4.49 0.34 0.28
C VAL A 23 4.62 -0.57 1.49
N LEU A 24 5.58 -1.49 1.43
CA LEU A 24 5.88 -2.44 2.51
C LEU A 24 6.98 -1.87 3.39
N VAL A 25 6.78 -1.88 4.71
CA VAL A 25 7.77 -1.42 5.69
C VAL A 25 7.98 -2.52 6.72
N ASP A 26 9.17 -3.13 6.71
CA ASP A 26 9.56 -4.14 7.69
C ASP A 26 10.25 -3.46 8.89
N GLY A 27 9.56 -3.45 10.03
CA GLY A 27 10.01 -2.86 11.30
C GLY A 27 10.93 -3.73 12.15
N ARG A 28 11.32 -4.92 11.67
CA ARG A 28 12.17 -5.85 12.44
C ARG A 28 13.64 -5.66 12.06
N ASP A 29 14.42 -5.23 13.03
CA ASP A 29 15.86 -5.42 13.04
C ASP A 29 16.09 -6.94 13.13
N GLY A 30 16.98 -7.51 12.31
CA GLY A 30 17.18 -8.97 12.17
C GLY A 30 17.69 -9.71 13.42
N THR A 31 17.43 -9.22 14.63
CA THR A 31 17.89 -9.72 15.94
C THR A 31 16.79 -10.40 16.77
N GLY A 32 15.54 -10.45 16.28
CA GLY A 32 14.45 -11.17 16.94
C GLY A 32 14.62 -12.69 16.83
N THR A 33 14.29 -13.42 17.91
CA THR A 33 14.42 -14.88 18.10
C THR A 33 13.52 -15.76 17.22
N GLY A 34 12.90 -15.20 16.18
CA GLY A 34 12.21 -15.98 15.14
C GLY A 34 13.17 -16.18 13.98
N GLY A 35 13.29 -17.41 13.47
CA GLY A 35 14.10 -17.72 12.30
C GLY A 35 13.77 -16.87 11.06
N PRO A 36 14.39 -17.13 9.90
CA PRO A 36 14.28 -16.31 8.68
C PRO A 36 12.85 -16.36 8.10
N ALA A 37 11.91 -15.73 8.78
CA ALA A 37 10.62 -15.43 8.21
C ALA A 37 10.91 -14.36 7.15
N GLU A 38 10.54 -14.65 5.91
CA GLU A 38 10.64 -13.77 4.74
C GLU A 38 9.91 -12.41 4.89
N GLY A 39 9.45 -12.07 6.10
CA GLY A 39 8.89 -10.77 6.45
C GLY A 39 7.69 -10.41 5.60
N LEU A 40 7.67 -9.17 5.13
CA LEU A 40 6.80 -8.74 4.05
C LEU A 40 7.44 -8.90 2.67
N ARG A 41 8.72 -9.29 2.59
CA ARG A 41 9.44 -9.45 1.31
C ARG A 41 8.74 -10.44 0.37
N VAL A 42 8.08 -11.47 0.88
CA VAL A 42 7.23 -12.38 0.08
C VAL A 42 6.10 -11.70 -0.69
N CYS A 43 5.71 -10.48 -0.32
CA CYS A 43 4.69 -9.71 -1.02
C CYS A 43 5.26 -8.83 -2.13
N THR A 44 6.58 -8.75 -2.36
CA THR A 44 7.16 -7.88 -3.40
C THR A 44 6.78 -8.28 -4.81
N ASP A 45 6.39 -9.54 -5.03
CA ASP A 45 5.94 -10.04 -6.33
C ASP A 45 4.49 -9.64 -6.64
N VAL A 46 3.77 -9.04 -5.68
CA VAL A 46 2.41 -8.54 -5.90
C VAL A 46 2.48 -7.24 -6.74
N PRO A 47 1.75 -7.14 -7.87
CA PRO A 47 1.86 -6.00 -8.79
C PRO A 47 1.57 -4.62 -8.19
N HIS A 48 0.82 -4.57 -7.09
CA HIS A 48 0.48 -3.34 -6.35
C HIS A 48 1.64 -2.82 -5.50
N VAL A 49 2.63 -3.66 -5.20
CA VAL A 49 3.75 -3.29 -4.33
C VAL A 49 4.78 -2.49 -5.12
N THR A 50 4.95 -1.22 -4.76
CA THR A 50 5.84 -0.30 -5.47
C THR A 50 7.17 -0.09 -4.75
N THR A 51 7.22 -0.36 -3.45
CA THR A 51 8.40 -0.11 -2.61
C THR A 51 8.42 -1.05 -1.42
N HIS A 52 9.61 -1.56 -1.09
CA HIS A 52 9.89 -2.30 0.13
C HIS A 52 10.99 -1.56 0.90
N LEU A 53 10.72 -1.26 2.17
CA LEU A 53 11.62 -0.54 3.08
C LEU A 53 11.90 -1.40 4.30
N THR A 54 13.14 -1.39 4.75
CA THR A 54 13.58 -2.05 5.98
C THR A 54 13.95 -1.00 7.01
N ALA A 55 13.59 -1.21 8.28
CA ALA A 55 13.82 -0.22 9.34
C ALA A 55 15.30 0.03 9.67
N ASN A 56 16.21 -0.79 9.16
CA ASN A 56 17.65 -0.62 9.31
C ASN A 56 18.28 0.42 8.37
N ASP A 57 17.52 1.03 7.45
CA ASP A 57 17.99 2.13 6.59
C ASP A 57 17.31 3.47 6.99
N PRO A 58 17.91 4.24 7.91
CA PRO A 58 17.31 5.48 8.42
C PRO A 58 17.30 6.61 7.39
N VAL A 59 18.14 6.55 6.35
CA VAL A 59 18.15 7.55 5.27
C VAL A 59 16.95 7.32 4.36
N ARG A 60 16.76 6.08 3.88
CA ARG A 60 15.59 5.73 3.07
C ARG A 60 14.28 5.95 3.81
N MET A 61 14.23 5.67 5.12
CA MET A 61 13.02 5.93 5.92
C MET A 61 12.67 7.42 5.97
N ARG A 62 13.68 8.29 6.05
CA ARG A 62 13.48 9.75 6.06
C ARG A 62 13.03 10.26 4.70
N GLU A 63 13.66 9.80 3.63
CA GLU A 63 13.25 10.13 2.26
C GLU A 63 11.81 9.68 1.98
N PHE A 64 11.46 8.48 2.43
CA PHE A 64 10.08 7.98 2.33
C PHE A 64 9.10 8.87 3.10
N ALA A 65 9.40 9.21 4.35
CA ALA A 65 8.55 10.10 5.15
C ALA A 65 8.38 11.49 4.51
N GLN A 66 9.44 12.05 3.94
CA GLN A 66 9.39 13.32 3.21
C GLN A 66 8.53 13.21 1.95
N SER A 67 8.71 12.17 1.14
CA SER A 67 7.90 11.92 -0.06
C SER A 67 6.43 11.72 0.28
N LEU A 68 6.13 10.97 1.35
CA LEU A 68 4.76 10.74 1.81
C LEU A 68 4.11 12.05 2.27
N SER A 69 4.84 12.88 3.02
CA SER A 69 4.35 14.18 3.47
C SER A 69 4.04 15.11 2.29
N ALA A 70 4.93 15.13 1.29
CA ALA A 70 4.73 15.91 0.08
C ALA A 70 3.52 15.43 -0.75
N GLU A 71 3.33 14.12 -0.89
CA GLU A 71 2.18 13.56 -1.61
C GLU A 71 0.86 13.81 -0.87
N LEU A 72 0.85 13.71 0.47
CA LEU A 72 -0.33 14.07 1.26
C LEU A 72 -0.71 15.54 1.10
N LYS A 73 0.28 16.45 1.12
CA LYS A 73 0.07 17.87 0.86
C LYS A 73 -0.50 18.12 -0.55
N ARG A 74 0.12 17.54 -1.57
CA ARG A 74 -0.36 17.62 -2.96
C ARG A 74 -1.81 17.12 -3.10
N ARG A 75 -2.16 16.00 -2.44
CA ARG A 75 -3.54 15.48 -2.45
C ARG A 75 -4.51 16.39 -1.73
N ALA A 76 -4.14 16.95 -0.59
CA ALA A 76 -4.98 17.91 0.12
C ALA A 76 -5.28 19.14 -0.75
N GLU A 77 -4.27 19.67 -1.47
CA GLU A 77 -4.43 20.78 -2.41
C GLU A 77 -5.34 20.40 -3.60
N LEU A 78 -5.19 19.20 -4.16
CA LEU A 78 -5.99 18.72 -5.30
C LEU A 78 -7.45 18.40 -4.95
N LEU A 79 -7.71 17.91 -3.73
CA LEU A 79 -9.06 17.58 -3.28
C LEU A 79 -9.86 18.84 -2.87
N GLY A 80 -9.16 19.92 -2.50
CA GLY A 80 -9.77 21.17 -2.08
C GLY A 80 -10.75 20.98 -0.93
N ILE A 81 -11.92 21.64 -1.00
CA ILE A 81 -13.01 21.54 -0.01
C ILE A 81 -13.93 20.33 -0.27
N THR A 82 -13.61 19.48 -1.25
CA THR A 82 -14.50 18.37 -1.61
C THR A 82 -14.39 17.27 -0.56
N ASP A 83 -15.49 16.98 0.10
CA ASP A 83 -15.55 15.86 1.03
C ASP A 83 -15.23 14.51 0.33
N PHE A 84 -14.63 13.60 1.09
CA PHE A 84 -14.20 12.29 0.63
C PHE A 84 -15.32 11.51 -0.03
N ALA A 85 -16.55 11.54 0.50
CA ALA A 85 -17.66 10.78 -0.06
C ALA A 85 -18.03 11.26 -1.48
N ALA A 86 -18.06 12.58 -1.67
CA ALA A 86 -18.33 13.20 -2.96
C ALA A 86 -17.22 12.91 -3.98
N TRP A 87 -15.95 12.93 -3.56
CA TRP A 87 -14.82 12.55 -4.41
C TRP A 87 -14.83 11.05 -4.76
N HIS A 88 -15.10 10.19 -3.76
CA HIS A 88 -15.08 8.74 -3.91
C HIS A 88 -16.21 8.25 -4.82
N GLY A 89 -17.42 8.80 -4.67
CA GLY A 89 -18.57 8.51 -5.53
C GLY A 89 -18.31 8.78 -7.01
N ARG A 90 -17.59 9.87 -7.34
CA ARG A 90 -17.19 10.16 -8.72
C ARG A 90 -16.22 9.13 -9.30
N ARG A 91 -15.37 8.52 -8.46
CA ARG A 91 -14.40 7.50 -8.88
C ARG A 91 -14.99 6.09 -8.93
N THR A 92 -15.87 5.72 -8.01
CA THR A 92 -16.53 4.40 -8.02
C THR A 92 -17.54 4.28 -9.15
N GLY A 93 -18.23 5.37 -9.53
CA GLY A 93 -19.12 5.38 -10.70
C GLY A 93 -18.41 5.09 -12.03
N SER A 94 -17.09 5.30 -12.10
CA SER A 94 -16.25 4.98 -13.27
C SER A 94 -15.63 3.58 -13.20
N GLY A 95 -15.69 2.90 -12.05
CA GLY A 95 -15.11 1.58 -11.82
C GLY A 95 -16.11 0.49 -12.16
N ARG A 96 -16.05 -0.02 -13.38
CA ARG A 96 -16.84 -1.17 -13.83
C ARG A 96 -16.68 -2.32 -12.82
N VAL A 97 -17.78 -2.72 -12.18
CA VAL A 97 -17.84 -3.87 -11.27
C VAL A 97 -17.26 -5.08 -12.01
N VAL A 98 -16.15 -5.62 -11.52
CA VAL A 98 -15.61 -6.89 -12.02
C VAL A 98 -16.60 -7.96 -11.55
N ALA A 99 -17.39 -8.48 -12.49
CA ALA A 99 -18.32 -9.57 -12.20
C ALA A 99 -17.55 -10.73 -11.57
N GLN A 100 -18.09 -11.27 -10.46
CA GLN A 100 -17.56 -12.48 -9.84
C GLN A 100 -17.52 -13.58 -10.91
N ARG A 101 -16.35 -14.20 -11.06
CA ARG A 101 -16.15 -15.31 -11.98
C ARG A 101 -16.73 -16.56 -11.32
N THR A 102 -17.95 -16.93 -11.72
CA THR A 102 -18.58 -18.18 -11.29
C THR A 102 -17.75 -19.37 -11.80
N ALA A 103 -17.46 -20.31 -10.90
CA ALA A 103 -16.77 -21.57 -11.19
C ALA A 103 -17.64 -22.50 -12.03
#